data_AF-A0A1V1PFK4-F1
#
_entry.id   AF-A0A1V1PFK4-F1
#
_cell.length_a   1.000
_cell.length_b   1.000
_cell.length_c   1.000
_cell.angle_alpha   90.00
_cell.angle_beta   90.00
_cell.angle_gamma   90.00
#
_symmetry.space_group_name_H-M   'P 1'
#
loop_
_entity.id
_entity.type
_entity.pdbx_description
1 polymer ?
#
loop_
_entity_poly.entity_id
_entity_poly.type
_entity_poly.pdbx_seq_one_letter_code
_entity_poly.pdbx_strand_id
1 'polypeptide(L)'
;MDITNATHQQIYAIRLKPLLQSICKKKKWQLKKESFQKLLNLLVEKLLEIKLDDFIALTDDSLLYQIYQLFEIEPLSEYLASIDLVEIKRSEFDIRHKEALRLCIKDYFQLFLADLAYKMDFSTIRFLDKELIALFGGEHRITDALILVDVHIDNETRTILIHWEQQSNRKSFFEEGMFHSFCGLYFQYRKLIFPIAMFTDQARWEKPVSDTFKLELLDYPINEYHYHLIKLKSYDSETFEALAQKNPLAYAYLPLTNYDKKDRPRIKAKAMNGILANFSNGQKQATLISLVDESIQLDSNELKTYNQLINENSKQLKEVKMFQSLEEYLLYKGKKEGKKEGKEEGKEEGKEEAQREILTRLIELEILSDNQLTQMIPLFALVDTSELVKTVKPKKGSTARQK
;
A
#
# COMPACT_ATOMS: atom_id res chain seq x y z
N MET A 1 -29.80 33.87 14.11
CA MET A 1 -29.33 34.73 13.00
C MET A 1 -30.46 34.76 11.99
N ASP A 2 -31.11 35.90 11.88
CA ASP A 2 -32.29 36.14 11.03
C ASP A 2 -32.00 35.85 9.55
N ILE A 3 -32.81 34.98 8.95
CA ILE A 3 -32.73 34.59 7.53
C ILE A 3 -33.36 35.68 6.63
N THR A 4 -33.99 36.71 7.20
CA THR A 4 -34.83 37.68 6.49
C THR A 4 -34.09 38.84 5.80
N ASN A 5 -32.75 38.93 5.89
CA ASN A 5 -31.96 39.98 5.23
C ASN A 5 -30.79 39.46 4.38
N ALA A 6 -30.82 38.18 3.97
CA ALA A 6 -29.77 37.65 3.10
C ALA A 6 -29.93 38.18 1.68
N THR A 7 -28.89 38.79 1.10
CA THR A 7 -28.91 39.19 -0.32
C THR A 7 -29.00 37.94 -1.20
N HIS A 8 -29.54 38.06 -2.42
CA HIS A 8 -29.64 36.91 -3.35
C HIS A 8 -28.30 36.17 -3.47
N GLN A 9 -27.19 36.90 -3.63
CA GLN A 9 -25.84 36.32 -3.68
C GLN A 9 -25.44 35.48 -2.46
N GLN A 10 -25.88 35.86 -1.25
CA GLN A 10 -25.58 35.12 -0.03
C GLN A 10 -26.28 33.76 -0.01
N ILE A 11 -27.51 33.68 -0.53
CA ILE A 11 -28.26 32.41 -0.60
C ILE A 11 -27.55 31.42 -1.53
N TYR A 12 -27.06 31.88 -2.69
CA TYR A 12 -26.28 31.04 -3.61
C TYR A 12 -24.97 30.58 -2.98
N ALA A 13 -24.23 31.50 -2.34
CA ALA A 13 -22.95 31.16 -1.71
C ALA A 13 -23.12 30.13 -0.58
N ILE A 14 -24.17 30.26 0.26
CA ILE A 14 -24.48 29.30 1.34
C ILE A 14 -24.72 27.91 0.77
N ARG A 15 -25.46 27.80 -0.33
CA ARG A 15 -25.78 26.53 -0.96
C ARG A 15 -24.60 25.91 -1.71
N LEU A 16 -23.82 26.71 -2.42
CA LEU A 16 -22.71 26.23 -3.25
C LEU A 16 -21.47 25.85 -2.45
N LYS A 17 -21.24 26.49 -1.29
CA LYS A 17 -20.06 26.25 -0.45
C LYS A 17 -19.87 24.77 -0.05
N PRO A 18 -20.85 24.04 0.52
CA PRO A 18 -20.67 22.62 0.86
C PRO A 18 -20.46 21.74 -0.38
N LEU A 19 -21.10 22.06 -1.50
CA LEU A 19 -20.91 21.34 -2.77
C LEU A 19 -19.49 21.54 -3.31
N LEU A 20 -18.99 22.77 -3.30
CA LEU A 20 -17.62 23.08 -3.70
C LEU A 20 -16.60 22.41 -2.77
N GLN A 21 -16.86 22.34 -1.46
CA GLN A 21 -16.05 21.57 -0.51
C GLN A 21 -16.04 20.07 -0.83
N SER A 22 -17.20 19.51 -1.18
CA SER A 22 -17.33 18.11 -1.61
C SER A 22 -16.55 17.84 -2.91
N ILE A 23 -16.64 18.75 -3.89
CA ILE A 23 -15.87 18.70 -5.12
C ILE A 23 -14.36 18.76 -4.83
N CYS A 24 -13.91 19.72 -4.01
CA CYS A 24 -12.51 19.83 -3.63
C CYS A 24 -12.02 18.53 -2.97
N LYS A 25 -12.83 17.92 -2.08
CA LYS A 25 -12.52 16.62 -1.47
C LYS A 25 -12.43 15.50 -2.50
N LYS A 26 -13.38 15.42 -3.45
CA LYS A 26 -13.45 14.38 -4.48
C LYS A 26 -12.32 14.50 -5.51
N LYS A 27 -12.01 15.73 -5.95
CA LYS A 27 -10.92 16.07 -6.88
C LYS A 27 -9.55 16.21 -6.19
N LYS A 28 -9.50 16.09 -4.85
CA LYS A 28 -8.30 16.25 -4.02
C LYS A 28 -7.61 17.61 -4.15
N TRP A 29 -8.39 18.68 -4.31
CA TRP A 29 -7.88 20.06 -4.39
C TRP A 29 -7.65 20.64 -2.99
N GLN A 30 -6.45 21.17 -2.74
CA GLN A 30 -6.15 21.97 -1.55
C GLN A 30 -6.06 23.45 -1.92
N LEU A 31 -7.17 24.17 -1.78
CA LEU A 31 -7.24 25.59 -2.08
C LEU A 31 -6.89 26.42 -0.84
N LYS A 32 -6.01 27.42 -0.99
CA LYS A 32 -5.86 28.49 0.01
C LYS A 32 -7.23 29.16 0.22
N LYS A 33 -7.47 29.71 1.41
CA LYS A 33 -8.75 30.36 1.77
C LYS A 33 -9.19 31.40 0.73
N GLU A 34 -8.25 32.20 0.24
CA GLU A 34 -8.49 33.21 -0.81
C GLU A 34 -8.87 32.57 -2.14
N SER A 35 -8.18 31.50 -2.56
CA SER A 35 -8.47 30.80 -3.80
C SER A 35 -9.83 30.10 -3.78
N PHE A 36 -10.18 29.50 -2.64
CA PHE A 36 -11.49 28.90 -2.43
C PHE A 36 -12.60 29.95 -2.51
N GLN A 37 -12.40 31.10 -1.86
CA GLN A 37 -13.40 32.16 -1.86
C GLN A 37 -13.59 32.77 -3.25
N LYS A 38 -12.50 32.97 -4.02
CA LYS A 38 -12.57 33.47 -5.39
C LYS A 38 -13.28 32.48 -6.32
N LEU A 39 -13.00 31.18 -6.21
CA LEU A 39 -13.71 30.15 -6.98
C LEU A 39 -15.20 30.10 -6.65
N LEU A 40 -15.56 30.22 -5.37
CA LEU A 40 -16.96 30.29 -4.92
C LEU A 40 -17.67 31.52 -5.51
N ASN A 41 -17.02 32.68 -5.52
CA ASN A 41 -17.61 33.90 -6.07
C ASN A 41 -17.86 33.78 -7.58
N LEU A 42 -16.91 33.21 -8.34
CA LEU A 42 -17.09 32.97 -9.78
C LEU A 42 -18.27 32.02 -10.08
N LEU A 43 -18.45 30.98 -9.26
CA LEU A 43 -19.60 30.08 -9.38
C LEU A 43 -20.92 30.80 -9.08
N VAL A 44 -20.95 31.63 -8.04
CA VAL A 44 -22.12 32.44 -7.71
C VAL A 44 -22.46 33.36 -8.87
N GLU A 45 -21.49 34.08 -9.42
CA GLU A 45 -21.68 35.00 -10.56
C GLU A 45 -22.31 34.31 -11.78
N LYS A 46 -21.84 33.11 -12.14
CA LYS A 46 -22.40 32.35 -13.26
C LYS A 46 -23.80 31.80 -12.99
N LEU A 47 -24.09 31.43 -11.73
CA LEU A 47 -25.38 30.84 -11.38
C LEU A 47 -26.47 31.87 -11.05
N LEU A 48 -26.10 33.14 -10.85
CA LEU A 48 -27.06 34.25 -10.71
C LEU A 48 -27.96 34.44 -11.94
N GLU A 49 -27.59 33.89 -13.10
CA GLU A 49 -28.43 33.89 -14.30
C GLU A 49 -29.71 33.04 -14.12
N ILE A 50 -29.68 32.06 -13.22
CA ILE A 50 -30.84 31.25 -12.84
C ILE A 50 -31.66 32.06 -11.83
N LYS A 51 -32.98 32.14 -11.99
CA LYS A 51 -33.85 32.80 -10.99
C LYS A 51 -33.75 32.10 -9.64
N LEU A 52 -33.83 32.86 -8.56
CA LEU A 52 -33.65 32.36 -7.20
C LEU A 52 -34.57 31.18 -6.87
N ASP A 53 -35.85 31.25 -7.24
CA ASP A 53 -36.82 30.18 -6.97
C ASP A 53 -36.45 28.88 -7.70
N ASP A 54 -36.03 28.98 -8.97
CA ASP A 54 -35.60 27.84 -9.78
C ASP A 54 -34.30 27.26 -9.24
N PHE A 55 -33.35 28.10 -8.81
CA PHE A 55 -32.10 27.69 -8.20
C PHE A 55 -32.32 26.97 -6.86
N ILE A 56 -33.27 27.44 -6.05
CA ILE A 56 -33.63 26.79 -4.79
C ILE A 56 -34.29 25.42 -5.04
N ALA A 57 -35.03 25.28 -6.14
CA ALA A 57 -35.68 24.02 -6.50
C ALA A 57 -34.74 22.93 -7.05
N LEU A 58 -33.52 23.28 -7.49
CA LEU A 58 -32.56 22.30 -8.01
C LEU A 58 -32.15 21.28 -6.94
N THR A 59 -31.92 20.03 -7.35
CA THR A 59 -31.29 19.02 -6.47
C THR A 59 -29.79 19.23 -6.39
N ASP A 60 -29.13 18.70 -5.36
CA ASP A 60 -27.68 18.77 -5.22
C ASP A 60 -26.95 18.10 -6.40
N ASP A 61 -27.50 16.99 -6.94
CA ASP A 61 -26.94 16.31 -8.11
C ASP A 61 -27.04 17.17 -9.38
N SER A 62 -28.20 17.81 -9.60
CA SER A 62 -28.37 18.74 -10.73
C SER A 62 -27.42 19.93 -10.63
N LEU A 63 -27.23 20.44 -9.41
CA LEU A 63 -26.36 21.58 -9.16
C LEU A 63 -24.88 21.20 -9.31
N LEU A 64 -24.47 20.01 -8.84
CA LEU A 64 -23.14 19.46 -9.07
C LEU A 64 -22.84 19.30 -10.56
N TYR A 65 -23.79 18.78 -11.33
CA TYR A 65 -23.64 18.67 -12.78
C TYR A 65 -23.38 20.04 -13.43
N GLN A 66 -24.17 21.06 -13.06
CA GLN A 66 -23.97 22.41 -13.57
C GLN A 66 -22.61 22.99 -13.16
N ILE A 67 -22.16 22.80 -11.91
CA ILE A 67 -20.84 23.25 -11.46
C ILE A 67 -19.72 22.61 -12.30
N TYR A 68 -19.81 21.32 -12.62
CA TYR A 68 -18.82 20.66 -13.48
C TYR A 68 -18.80 21.22 -14.90
N GLN A 69 -19.96 21.54 -15.48
CA GLN A 69 -20.01 22.21 -16.79
C GLN A 69 -19.38 23.61 -16.72
N LEU A 70 -19.64 24.34 -15.63
CA LEU A 70 -19.07 25.68 -15.42
C LEU A 70 -17.54 25.67 -15.30
N PHE A 71 -16.94 24.59 -14.82
CA PHE A 71 -15.47 24.46 -14.74
C PHE A 71 -14.78 24.36 -16.10
N GLU A 72 -15.51 23.99 -17.15
CA GLU A 72 -14.98 23.86 -18.51
C GLU A 72 -15.11 25.17 -19.31
N ILE A 73 -15.73 26.21 -18.75
CA ILE A 73 -15.95 27.49 -19.43
C ILE A 73 -15.31 28.67 -18.68
N GLU A 74 -15.02 29.74 -19.42
CA GLU A 74 -14.44 30.96 -18.88
C GLU A 74 -15.45 31.76 -18.02
N PRO A 75 -14.98 32.39 -16.92
CA PRO A 75 -13.58 32.50 -16.47
C PRO A 75 -13.13 31.39 -15.50
N LEU A 76 -13.95 30.38 -15.22
CA LEU A 76 -13.63 29.36 -14.23
C LEU A 76 -12.55 28.40 -14.70
N SER A 77 -12.55 28.00 -15.97
CA SER A 77 -11.52 27.14 -16.56
C SER A 77 -10.13 27.76 -16.45
N GLU A 78 -9.98 29.03 -16.86
CA GLU A 78 -8.74 29.80 -16.71
C GLU A 78 -8.32 29.95 -15.26
N TYR A 79 -9.27 30.27 -14.37
CA TYR A 79 -8.96 30.44 -12.97
C TYR A 79 -8.45 29.13 -12.35
N LEU A 80 -9.12 28.00 -12.62
CA LEU A 80 -8.70 26.67 -12.18
C LEU A 80 -7.31 26.30 -12.72
N ALA A 81 -7.00 26.65 -13.97
CA ALA A 81 -5.68 26.44 -14.57
C ALA A 81 -4.58 27.31 -13.92
N SER A 82 -4.94 28.49 -13.39
CA SER A 82 -4.02 29.42 -12.73
C SER A 82 -3.77 29.13 -11.24
N ILE A 83 -4.58 28.27 -10.62
CA ILE A 83 -4.42 27.93 -9.22
C ILE A 83 -3.34 26.86 -9.10
N ASP A 84 -2.30 27.12 -8.30
CA ASP A 84 -1.37 26.09 -7.82
C ASP A 84 -2.15 25.08 -6.96
N LEU A 85 -2.71 24.07 -7.61
CA LEU A 85 -3.27 22.90 -6.96
C LEU A 85 -2.10 22.13 -6.36
N VAL A 86 -1.85 22.34 -5.07
CA VAL A 86 -0.91 21.47 -4.33
C VAL A 86 -1.49 20.06 -4.41
N GLU A 87 -0.87 19.23 -5.22
CA GLU A 87 -1.22 17.82 -5.33
C GLU A 87 -1.03 17.23 -3.93
N ILE A 88 -2.14 16.94 -3.24
CA ILE A 88 -2.06 16.22 -1.96
C ILE A 88 -1.55 14.84 -2.31
N LYS A 89 -0.23 14.64 -2.18
CA LYS A 89 0.35 13.31 -2.12
C LYS A 89 -0.32 12.61 -0.94
N ARG A 90 -1.28 11.73 -1.24
CA ARG A 90 -1.88 10.87 -0.22
C ARG A 90 -0.70 10.11 0.39
N SER A 91 -0.55 10.21 1.70
CA SER A 91 0.40 9.35 2.37
C SER A 91 0.07 7.92 2.03
N GLU A 92 1.02 7.22 1.42
CA GLU A 92 0.90 5.81 1.08
C GLU A 92 1.09 4.93 2.33
N PHE A 93 1.20 5.54 3.52
CA PHE A 93 1.45 4.87 4.79
C PHE A 93 0.55 3.65 5.01
N ASP A 94 -0.75 3.77 4.77
CA ASP A 94 -1.70 2.67 4.94
C ASP A 94 -1.37 1.48 4.02
N ILE A 95 -1.07 1.76 2.75
CA ILE A 95 -0.67 0.76 1.76
C ILE A 95 0.65 0.12 2.20
N ARG A 96 1.66 0.93 2.54
CA ARG A 96 2.99 0.47 2.96
C ARG A 96 2.95 -0.33 4.24
N HIS A 97 2.07 0.01 5.19
CA HIS A 97 1.94 -0.73 6.43
C HIS A 97 1.28 -2.09 6.21
N LYS A 98 0.26 -2.17 5.35
CA LYS A 98 -0.34 -3.44 4.92
C LYS A 98 0.66 -4.33 4.17
N GLU A 99 1.49 -3.76 3.31
CA GLU A 99 2.59 -4.47 2.65
C GLU A 99 3.64 -4.94 3.66
N ALA A 100 4.03 -4.09 4.61
CA ALA A 100 4.99 -4.43 5.66
C ALA A 100 4.46 -5.58 6.55
N LEU A 101 3.18 -5.56 6.92
CA LEU A 101 2.52 -6.65 7.64
C LEU A 101 2.61 -7.96 6.84
N ARG A 102 2.31 -7.95 5.54
CA ARG A 102 2.40 -9.13 4.68
C ARG A 102 3.82 -9.69 4.59
N LEU A 103 4.81 -8.83 4.33
CA LEU A 103 6.21 -9.24 4.16
C LEU A 103 6.88 -9.65 5.47
N CYS A 104 6.44 -9.08 6.60
CA CYS A 104 7.06 -9.25 7.90
C CYS A 104 6.10 -9.86 8.92
N ILE A 105 5.14 -10.70 8.49
CA ILE A 105 4.08 -11.17 9.39
C ILE A 105 4.63 -11.95 10.59
N LYS A 106 5.65 -12.79 10.39
CA LYS A 106 6.34 -13.48 11.48
C LYS A 106 6.96 -12.51 12.46
N ASP A 107 7.74 -11.56 11.94
CA ASP A 107 8.40 -10.52 12.73
C ASP A 107 7.35 -9.66 13.48
N TYR A 108 6.20 -9.38 12.86
CA TYR A 108 5.09 -8.62 13.45
C TYR A 108 4.51 -9.33 14.68
N PHE A 109 4.10 -10.60 14.53
CA PHE A 109 3.54 -11.35 15.65
C PHE A 109 4.59 -11.59 16.74
N GLN A 110 5.85 -11.80 16.40
CA GLN A 110 6.93 -11.89 17.39
C GLN A 110 7.15 -10.57 18.14
N LEU A 111 6.92 -9.42 17.51
CA LEU A 111 7.10 -8.10 18.12
C LEU A 111 5.97 -7.76 19.10
N PHE A 112 4.72 -8.00 18.71
CA PHE A 112 3.55 -7.53 19.45
C PHE A 112 2.83 -8.61 20.26
N LEU A 113 2.96 -9.87 19.87
CA LEU A 113 2.13 -10.99 20.34
C LEU A 113 2.99 -12.26 20.47
N ALA A 114 4.14 -12.16 21.14
CA ALA A 114 5.16 -13.23 21.18
C ALA A 114 4.62 -14.60 21.62
N ASP A 115 3.72 -14.62 22.61
CA ASP A 115 3.10 -15.85 23.12
C ASP A 115 2.22 -16.54 22.05
N LEU A 116 1.48 -15.75 21.26
CA LEU A 116 0.69 -16.27 20.15
C LEU A 116 1.62 -16.70 19.00
N ALA A 117 2.64 -15.88 18.69
CA ALA A 117 3.62 -16.17 17.64
C ALA A 117 4.31 -17.52 17.85
N TYR A 118 4.61 -17.88 19.11
CA TYR A 118 5.20 -19.18 19.46
C TYR A 118 4.31 -20.37 19.08
N LYS A 119 2.99 -20.19 19.07
CA LYS A 119 1.99 -21.23 18.76
C LYS A 119 1.58 -21.25 17.28
N MET A 120 1.95 -20.24 16.50
CA MET A 120 1.53 -20.11 15.10
C MET A 120 2.43 -20.89 14.14
N ASP A 121 1.82 -21.63 13.22
CA ASP A 121 2.53 -22.15 12.04
C ASP A 121 2.47 -21.12 10.90
N PHE A 122 3.51 -20.30 10.81
CA PHE A 122 3.63 -19.26 9.78
C PHE A 122 3.66 -19.80 8.34
N SER A 123 3.91 -21.10 8.12
CA SER A 123 3.88 -21.70 6.79
C SER A 123 2.45 -21.86 6.23
N THR A 124 1.45 -21.82 7.12
CA THR A 124 0.02 -21.99 6.78
C THR A 124 -0.70 -20.68 6.50
N ILE A 125 0.00 -19.55 6.62
CA ILE A 125 -0.60 -18.21 6.51
C ILE A 125 -1.24 -18.00 5.15
N ARG A 126 -2.51 -17.57 5.17
CA ARG A 126 -3.25 -17.16 3.97
C ARG A 126 -3.99 -15.86 4.22
N PHE A 127 -3.70 -14.84 3.41
CA PHE A 127 -4.47 -13.61 3.40
C PHE A 127 -5.74 -13.82 2.58
N LEU A 128 -6.90 -13.45 3.14
CA LEU A 128 -8.18 -13.52 2.44
C LEU A 128 -8.49 -12.19 1.74
N ASP A 129 -9.20 -12.29 0.62
CA ASP A 129 -9.64 -11.12 -0.13
C ASP A 129 -10.75 -10.36 0.59
N LYS A 130 -10.66 -9.04 0.41
CA LYS A 130 -11.41 -8.01 1.14
C LYS A 130 -12.87 -7.86 0.73
N GLU A 131 -13.23 -8.37 -0.44
CA GLU A 131 -14.57 -8.20 -1.05
C GLU A 131 -15.63 -9.10 -0.40
N LEU A 132 -15.23 -10.00 0.50
CA LEU A 132 -16.10 -11.04 1.05
C LEU A 132 -17.06 -10.57 2.17
N ILE A 133 -16.94 -9.32 2.66
CA ILE A 133 -17.63 -8.85 3.88
C ILE A 133 -18.65 -7.73 3.56
N ALA A 134 -19.43 -7.89 2.50
CA ALA A 134 -20.58 -7.01 2.21
C ALA A 134 -21.88 -7.54 2.85
N LEU A 135 -21.81 -8.08 4.07
CA LEU A 135 -22.92 -8.84 4.68
C LEU A 135 -23.93 -7.99 5.49
N PHE A 136 -23.58 -6.77 5.86
CA PHE A 136 -24.48 -5.86 6.59
C PHE A 136 -24.53 -4.54 5.82
N GLY A 137 -25.69 -4.19 5.28
CA GLY A 137 -25.92 -3.09 4.32
C GLY A 137 -25.64 -1.66 4.79
N GLY A 138 -24.56 -1.42 5.54
CA GLY A 138 -23.89 -0.14 5.68
C GLY A 138 -22.78 0.02 4.64
N GLU A 139 -22.29 1.25 4.45
CA GLU A 139 -21.15 1.56 3.55
C GLU A 139 -20.07 0.48 3.65
N HIS A 140 -19.77 -0.18 2.52
CA HIS A 140 -18.81 -1.27 2.35
C HIS A 140 -17.63 -1.18 3.34
N ARG A 141 -17.74 -1.85 4.50
CA ARG A 141 -16.64 -1.93 5.46
C ARG A 141 -15.73 -3.07 5.05
N ILE A 142 -14.80 -2.72 4.19
CA ILE A 142 -13.67 -3.56 3.84
C ILE A 142 -12.74 -3.60 5.05
N THR A 143 -12.56 -4.76 5.66
CA THR A 143 -11.56 -4.95 6.72
C THR A 143 -10.15 -4.80 6.17
N ASP A 144 -9.22 -4.28 6.98
CA ASP A 144 -7.87 -3.99 6.50
C ASP A 144 -7.02 -5.23 6.18
N ALA A 145 -7.11 -6.29 6.98
CA ALA A 145 -6.58 -7.60 6.64
C ALA A 145 -7.32 -8.73 7.36
N LEU A 146 -7.56 -9.82 6.63
CA LEU A 146 -8.02 -11.10 7.16
C LEU A 146 -6.95 -12.15 6.91
N ILE A 147 -6.53 -12.86 7.95
CA ILE A 147 -5.44 -13.83 7.86
C ILE A 147 -5.88 -15.15 8.48
N LEU A 148 -5.90 -16.21 7.68
CA LEU A 148 -6.00 -17.58 8.19
C LEU A 148 -4.62 -18.10 8.56
N VAL A 149 -4.54 -18.78 9.69
CA VAL A 149 -3.30 -19.38 10.19
C VAL A 149 -3.65 -20.54 11.12
N ASP A 150 -2.83 -21.58 11.07
CA ASP A 150 -2.93 -22.69 12.02
C ASP A 150 -2.14 -22.35 13.29
N VAL A 151 -2.75 -22.65 14.43
CA VAL A 151 -2.17 -22.49 15.76
C VAL A 151 -2.22 -23.81 16.52
N HIS A 152 -1.16 -24.10 17.27
CA HIS A 152 -1.08 -25.26 18.14
C HIS A 152 -1.53 -24.90 19.56
N ILE A 153 -2.65 -25.48 19.99
CA ILE A 153 -3.27 -25.25 21.32
C ILE A 153 -3.57 -26.62 21.91
N ASP A 154 -3.08 -26.90 23.12
CA ASP A 154 -3.38 -28.12 23.88
C ASP A 154 -3.17 -29.43 23.09
N ASN A 155 -2.05 -29.52 22.35
CA ASN A 155 -1.68 -30.62 21.44
C ASN A 155 -2.60 -30.80 20.21
N GLU A 156 -3.50 -29.85 19.94
CA GLU A 156 -4.31 -29.82 18.73
C GLU A 156 -3.90 -28.66 17.82
N THR A 157 -3.94 -28.91 16.51
CA THR A 157 -3.81 -27.85 15.51
C THR A 157 -5.20 -27.31 15.17
N ARG A 158 -5.38 -26.00 15.29
CA ARG A 158 -6.63 -25.30 14.96
C ARG A 158 -6.37 -24.16 14.01
N THR A 159 -7.12 -24.08 12.92
CA THR A 159 -7.10 -22.90 12.05
C THR A 159 -7.92 -21.78 12.66
N ILE A 160 -7.30 -20.63 12.91
CA ILE A 160 -7.97 -19.41 13.38
C ILE A 160 -8.01 -18.36 12.27
N LEU A 161 -8.87 -17.36 12.43
CA LEU A 161 -8.93 -16.18 11.58
C LEU A 161 -8.49 -14.95 12.38
N ILE A 162 -7.44 -14.27 11.94
CA ILE A 162 -7.06 -12.97 12.49
C ILE A 162 -7.82 -11.90 11.72
N HIS A 163 -8.53 -11.06 12.45
CA HIS A 163 -9.15 -9.83 11.95
C HIS A 163 -8.26 -8.66 12.35
N TRP A 164 -7.60 -8.04 11.39
CA TRP A 164 -6.65 -6.95 11.65
C TRP A 164 -7.16 -5.65 11.05
N GLU A 165 -7.27 -4.61 11.89
CA GLU A 165 -7.66 -3.25 11.50
C GLU A 165 -6.56 -2.26 11.85
N GLN A 166 -6.30 -1.32 10.94
CA GLN A 166 -5.39 -0.22 11.15
C GLN A 166 -6.15 1.10 11.24
N GLN A 167 -5.74 1.97 12.16
CA GLN A 167 -6.25 3.33 12.23
C GLN A 167 -5.11 4.34 12.34
N SER A 168 -5.08 5.28 11.39
CA SER A 168 -4.14 6.40 11.39
C SER A 168 -4.68 7.65 12.09
N ASN A 169 -5.92 7.60 12.60
CA ASN A 169 -6.58 8.67 13.37
C ASN A 169 -7.61 8.09 14.33
N ARG A 170 -8.04 8.90 15.31
CA ARG A 170 -9.19 8.55 16.17
C ARG A 170 -10.47 8.52 15.34
N LYS A 171 -11.23 7.44 15.45
CA LYS A 171 -12.54 7.27 14.83
C LYS A 171 -13.60 7.14 15.91
N SER A 172 -14.72 7.84 15.76
CA SER A 172 -15.89 7.65 16.62
C SER A 172 -16.50 6.28 16.37
N PHE A 173 -17.01 5.62 17.43
CA PHE A 173 -17.66 4.31 17.35
C PHE A 173 -16.75 3.22 16.74
N PHE A 174 -15.45 3.29 17.02
CA PHE A 174 -14.49 2.33 16.50
C PHE A 174 -14.71 0.94 17.10
N GLU A 175 -14.94 0.89 18.41
CA GLU A 175 -15.16 -0.32 19.20
C GLU A 175 -16.41 -1.06 18.72
N GLU A 176 -17.50 -0.33 18.52
CA GLU A 176 -18.74 -0.84 17.91
C GLU A 176 -18.48 -1.35 16.48
N GLY A 177 -17.62 -0.67 15.73
CA GLY A 177 -17.24 -1.09 14.40
C GLY A 177 -16.43 -2.39 14.34
N MET A 178 -15.53 -2.59 15.30
CA MET A 178 -14.83 -3.85 15.49
C MET A 178 -15.82 -4.97 15.84
N PHE A 179 -16.78 -4.70 16.73
CA PHE A 179 -17.82 -5.66 17.10
C PHE A 179 -18.70 -6.08 15.92
N HIS A 180 -19.19 -5.11 15.12
CA HIS A 180 -19.96 -5.42 13.91
C HIS A 180 -19.18 -6.26 12.90
N SER A 181 -17.90 -5.93 12.69
CA SER A 181 -17.02 -6.67 11.79
C SER A 181 -16.83 -8.10 12.29
N PHE A 182 -16.54 -8.28 13.59
CA PHE A 182 -16.44 -9.59 14.23
C PHE A 182 -17.71 -10.42 14.03
N CYS A 183 -18.90 -9.86 14.29
CA CYS A 183 -20.17 -10.57 14.11
C CYS A 183 -20.34 -11.10 12.69
N GLY A 184 -20.01 -10.28 11.68
CA GLY A 184 -20.08 -10.70 10.29
C GLY A 184 -19.08 -11.77 9.89
N LEU A 185 -17.82 -11.59 10.31
CA LEU A 185 -16.77 -12.58 10.09
C LEU A 185 -17.11 -13.90 10.77
N TYR A 186 -17.62 -13.86 12.00
CA TYR A 186 -17.97 -15.07 12.74
C TYR A 186 -19.15 -15.80 12.08
N PHE A 187 -20.16 -15.05 11.63
CA PHE A 187 -21.29 -15.58 10.89
C PHE A 187 -20.85 -16.30 9.61
N GLN A 188 -19.93 -15.68 8.85
CA GLN A 188 -19.46 -16.18 7.56
C GLN A 188 -18.48 -17.36 7.69
N TYR A 189 -17.46 -17.24 8.53
CA TYR A 189 -16.35 -18.19 8.57
C TYR A 189 -16.53 -19.29 9.62
N ARG A 190 -17.32 -19.05 10.68
CA ARG A 190 -17.55 -20.00 11.78
C ARG A 190 -16.26 -20.56 12.38
N LYS A 191 -15.23 -19.70 12.50
CA LYS A 191 -13.93 -20.00 13.10
C LYS A 191 -13.71 -19.17 14.36
N LEU A 192 -12.74 -19.58 15.18
CA LEU A 192 -12.22 -18.72 16.23
C LEU A 192 -11.56 -17.50 15.56
N ILE A 193 -12.00 -16.30 15.94
CA ILE A 193 -11.50 -15.04 15.40
C ILE A 193 -10.67 -14.35 16.47
N PHE A 194 -9.46 -13.92 16.11
CA PHE A 194 -8.61 -13.09 16.95
C PHE A 194 -8.57 -11.67 16.39
N PRO A 195 -9.36 -10.73 16.94
CA PRO A 195 -9.40 -9.35 16.48
C PRO A 195 -8.23 -8.53 17.03
N ILE A 196 -7.56 -7.79 16.16
CA ILE A 196 -6.44 -6.92 16.45
C ILE A 196 -6.74 -5.54 15.85
N ALA A 197 -6.59 -4.49 16.64
CA ALA A 197 -6.63 -3.11 16.17
C ALA A 197 -5.29 -2.43 16.43
N MET A 198 -4.73 -1.81 15.39
CA MET A 198 -3.45 -1.11 15.47
C MET A 198 -3.59 0.37 15.16
N PHE A 199 -3.26 1.21 16.13
CA PHE A 199 -3.29 2.66 16.01
C PHE A 199 -1.88 3.22 15.78
N THR A 200 -1.72 3.88 14.64
CA THR A 200 -0.46 4.46 14.17
C THR A 200 -0.46 5.99 14.17
N ASP A 201 -1.50 6.62 14.74
CA ASP A 201 -1.56 8.08 14.82
C ASP A 201 -0.57 8.66 15.84
N GLN A 202 -0.11 9.88 15.55
CA GLN A 202 0.90 10.59 16.33
C GLN A 202 0.35 11.22 17.62
N ALA A 203 -0.97 11.15 17.87
CA ALA A 203 -1.58 11.83 19.00
C ALA A 203 -1.51 10.98 20.27
N ARG A 204 -1.14 11.64 21.38
CA ARG A 204 -1.39 11.16 22.74
C ARG A 204 -2.79 11.62 23.12
N TRP A 205 -3.72 10.68 23.26
CA TRP A 205 -5.11 11.03 23.56
C TRP A 205 -5.28 11.13 25.08
N GLU A 206 -5.94 12.18 25.54
CA GLU A 206 -6.28 12.35 26.97
C GLU A 206 -7.16 11.19 27.48
N LYS A 207 -8.09 10.73 26.64
CA LYS A 207 -8.86 9.52 26.86
C LYS A 207 -8.29 8.39 26.01
N PRO A 208 -7.81 7.28 26.61
CA PRO A 208 -7.29 6.15 25.86
C PRO A 208 -8.36 5.55 24.93
N VAL A 209 -7.92 4.83 23.90
CA VAL A 209 -8.82 4.00 23.10
C VAL A 209 -9.26 2.85 24.01
N SER A 210 -10.55 2.54 24.03
CA SER A 210 -11.03 1.34 24.73
C SER A 210 -10.73 0.13 23.87
N ASP A 211 -10.17 -0.93 24.44
CA ASP A 211 -10.01 -2.24 23.80
C ASP A 211 -11.28 -3.11 23.88
N THR A 212 -12.36 -2.52 24.40
CA THR A 212 -13.60 -3.21 24.75
C THR A 212 -14.82 -2.43 24.26
N PHE A 213 -15.79 -3.13 23.68
CA PHE A 213 -17.13 -2.64 23.38
C PHE A 213 -18.13 -3.27 24.34
N LYS A 214 -18.95 -2.44 25.00
CA LYS A 214 -19.98 -2.88 25.94
C LYS A 214 -21.36 -2.58 25.40
N LEU A 215 -22.22 -3.59 25.41
CA LEU A 215 -23.64 -3.47 25.10
C LEU A 215 -24.42 -3.82 26.37
N GLU A 216 -25.19 -2.87 26.88
CA GLU A 216 -25.88 -2.97 28.15
C GLU A 216 -27.28 -2.37 28.02
N LEU A 217 -28.26 -2.94 28.72
CA LEU A 217 -29.60 -2.36 28.89
C LEU A 217 -29.80 -2.06 30.37
N LEU A 218 -29.76 -0.79 30.77
CA LEU A 218 -29.70 -0.40 32.19
C LEU A 218 -28.54 -1.15 32.89
N ASP A 219 -28.81 -1.81 34.01
CA ASP A 219 -27.82 -2.59 34.76
C ASP A 219 -27.67 -4.05 34.25
N TYR A 220 -28.28 -4.38 33.10
CA TYR A 220 -28.20 -5.72 32.52
C TYR A 220 -27.10 -5.77 31.45
N PRO A 221 -25.95 -6.43 31.71
CA PRO A 221 -24.90 -6.60 30.71
C PRO A 221 -25.38 -7.57 29.62
N ILE A 222 -25.41 -7.12 28.36
CA ILE A 222 -25.82 -7.93 27.21
C ILE A 222 -24.59 -8.55 26.54
N ASN A 223 -23.55 -7.75 26.31
CA ASN A 223 -22.31 -8.22 25.70
C ASN A 223 -21.11 -7.37 26.12
N GLU A 224 -19.98 -8.03 26.32
CA GLU A 224 -18.67 -7.40 26.44
C GLU A 224 -17.74 -8.03 25.40
N TYR A 225 -17.40 -7.26 24.38
CA TYR A 225 -16.56 -7.68 23.28
C TYR A 225 -15.16 -7.08 23.43
N HIS A 226 -14.13 -7.91 23.38
CA HIS A 226 -12.74 -7.50 23.49
C HIS A 226 -11.99 -7.70 22.18
N TYR A 227 -11.01 -6.83 21.95
CA TYR A 227 -10.02 -6.99 20.88
C TYR A 227 -8.62 -6.60 21.34
N HIS A 228 -7.60 -7.12 20.68
CA HIS A 228 -6.22 -6.81 21.04
C HIS A 228 -5.83 -5.44 20.47
N LEU A 229 -5.64 -4.45 21.35
CA LEU A 229 -5.29 -3.09 20.97
C LEU A 229 -3.78 -2.84 21.01
N ILE A 230 -3.21 -2.44 19.87
CA ILE A 230 -1.82 -2.01 19.74
C ILE A 230 -1.80 -0.51 19.42
N LYS A 231 -1.49 0.34 20.41
CA LYS A 231 -1.31 1.78 20.21
C LYS A 231 0.18 2.12 20.26
N LEU A 232 0.80 2.36 19.10
CA LEU A 232 2.26 2.59 19.03
C LEU A 232 2.71 3.79 19.86
N LYS A 233 1.89 4.85 19.92
CA LYS A 233 2.18 6.05 20.71
C LYS A 233 2.16 5.83 22.23
N SER A 234 1.70 4.66 22.70
CA SER A 234 1.75 4.28 24.11
C SER A 234 3.07 3.61 24.51
N TYR A 235 3.93 3.27 23.55
CA TYR A 235 5.25 2.68 23.81
C TYR A 235 6.34 3.74 23.71
N ASP A 236 7.27 3.74 24.66
CA ASP A 236 8.44 4.62 24.61
C ASP A 236 9.44 4.17 23.53
N SER A 237 10.08 5.14 22.89
CA SER A 237 11.01 4.90 21.79
C SER A 237 12.18 4.02 22.21
N GLU A 238 12.68 4.18 23.44
CA GLU A 238 13.76 3.40 24.04
C GLU A 238 13.40 1.91 24.12
N THR A 239 12.13 1.60 24.42
CA THR A 239 11.62 0.22 24.42
C THR A 239 11.72 -0.39 23.03
N PHE A 240 11.31 0.34 21.98
CA PHE A 240 11.42 -0.14 20.61
C PHE A 240 12.87 -0.24 20.13
N GLU A 241 13.74 0.67 20.55
CA GLU A 241 15.18 0.59 20.28
C GLU A 241 15.81 -0.68 20.90
N ALA A 242 15.40 -1.06 22.11
CA ALA A 242 15.85 -2.30 22.75
C ALA A 242 15.31 -3.55 22.05
N LEU A 243 14.02 -3.55 21.68
CA LEU A 243 13.39 -4.64 20.93
C LEU A 243 14.04 -4.86 19.56
N ALA A 244 14.52 -3.78 18.93
CA ALA A 244 15.15 -3.82 17.61
C ALA A 244 16.42 -4.68 17.55
N GLN A 245 17.07 -4.96 18.68
CA GLN A 245 18.22 -5.88 18.75
C GLN A 245 17.83 -7.33 18.47
N LYS A 246 16.61 -7.73 18.85
CA LYS A 246 16.08 -9.09 18.66
C LYS A 246 15.16 -9.18 17.45
N ASN A 247 14.42 -8.10 17.17
CA ASN A 247 13.46 -8.02 16.09
C ASN A 247 13.63 -6.71 15.32
N PRO A 248 14.40 -6.72 14.22
CA PRO A 248 14.69 -5.52 13.45
C PRO A 248 13.46 -4.79 12.86
N LEU A 249 12.29 -5.43 12.80
CA LEU A 249 11.05 -4.77 12.39
C LEU A 249 10.68 -3.60 13.33
N ALA A 250 11.13 -3.63 14.59
CA ALA A 250 10.91 -2.53 15.53
C ALA A 250 11.47 -1.18 15.02
N TYR A 251 12.52 -1.18 14.19
CA TYR A 251 13.01 0.04 13.56
C TYR A 251 11.97 0.70 12.65
N ALA A 252 11.12 -0.09 11.97
CA ALA A 252 10.09 0.43 11.08
C ALA A 252 8.94 1.12 11.83
N TYR A 253 8.66 0.68 13.06
CA TYR A 253 7.61 1.25 13.92
C TYR A 253 8.13 2.32 14.89
N LEU A 254 9.44 2.39 15.13
CA LEU A 254 10.09 3.39 16.00
C LEU A 254 9.60 4.84 15.76
N PRO A 255 9.41 5.32 14.52
CA PRO A 255 8.88 6.67 14.24
C PRO A 255 7.48 6.97 14.82
N LEU A 256 6.70 5.93 15.11
CA LEU A 256 5.32 6.02 15.56
C LEU A 256 5.18 5.86 17.08
N THR A 257 6.31 5.61 17.76
CA THR A 257 6.40 5.49 19.22
C THR A 257 6.42 6.84 19.90
N ASN A 258 6.55 6.80 21.22
CA ASN A 258 6.61 7.96 22.08
C ASN A 258 8.03 8.49 22.27
N TYR A 259 8.27 9.74 21.86
CA TYR A 259 9.55 10.45 22.01
C TYR A 259 9.32 11.96 21.97
N ASP A 260 10.32 12.76 22.39
CA ASP A 260 10.27 14.22 22.34
C ASP A 260 10.31 14.71 20.88
N LYS A 261 9.49 15.72 20.54
CA LYS A 261 9.43 16.27 19.17
C LYS A 261 10.78 16.73 18.64
N LYS A 262 11.69 17.20 19.50
CA LYS A 262 13.05 17.60 19.09
C LYS A 262 13.87 16.43 18.53
N ASP A 263 13.54 15.20 18.92
CA ASP A 263 14.26 13.98 18.53
C ASP A 263 13.76 13.38 17.20
N ARG A 264 12.76 13.99 16.54
CA ARG A 264 12.22 13.52 15.25
C ARG A 264 13.32 13.21 14.21
N PRO A 265 14.33 14.07 13.97
CA PRO A 265 15.41 13.74 13.03
C PRO A 265 16.22 12.52 13.47
N ARG A 266 16.54 12.41 14.78
CA ARG A 266 17.30 11.30 15.36
C ARG A 266 16.54 9.99 15.22
N ILE A 267 15.25 9.99 15.55
CA ILE A 267 14.37 8.83 15.46
C ILE A 267 14.26 8.35 14.01
N LYS A 268 14.00 9.27 13.06
CA LYS A 268 13.93 8.91 11.64
C LYS A 268 15.27 8.36 11.13
N ALA A 269 16.40 8.99 11.47
CA ALA A 269 17.72 8.52 11.07
C ALA A 269 18.05 7.13 11.66
N LYS A 270 17.73 6.90 12.94
CA LYS A 270 17.96 5.62 13.61
C LYS A 270 17.11 4.51 13.01
N ALA A 271 15.83 4.78 12.71
CA ALA A 271 14.96 3.86 12.00
C ALA A 271 15.53 3.48 10.63
N MET A 272 15.93 4.47 9.82
CA MET A 272 16.51 4.24 8.49
C MET A 272 17.82 3.45 8.54
N ASN A 273 18.76 3.88 9.39
CA ASN A 273 20.05 3.20 9.57
C ASN A 273 19.85 1.75 10.07
N GLY A 274 18.91 1.55 11.00
CA GLY A 274 18.57 0.24 11.53
C GLY A 274 18.01 -0.70 10.46
N ILE A 275 17.11 -0.22 9.60
CA ILE A 275 16.59 -1.01 8.48
C ILE A 275 17.70 -1.37 7.49
N LEU A 276 18.52 -0.39 7.09
CA LEU A 276 19.61 -0.61 6.13
C LEU A 276 20.66 -1.61 6.65
N ALA A 277 20.92 -1.61 7.95
CA ALA A 277 21.91 -2.52 8.56
C ALA A 277 21.40 -3.96 8.73
N ASN A 278 20.08 -4.17 8.84
CA ASN A 278 19.52 -5.47 9.23
C ASN A 278 18.72 -6.19 8.14
N PHE A 279 18.33 -5.50 7.07
CA PHE A 279 17.58 -6.10 5.96
C PHE A 279 18.40 -6.05 4.68
N SER A 280 18.47 -7.17 3.96
CA SER A 280 19.08 -7.24 2.63
C SER A 280 18.32 -6.37 1.62
N ASN A 281 19.04 -5.86 0.63
CA ASN A 281 18.44 -5.10 -0.45
C ASN A 281 17.38 -5.93 -1.17
N GLY A 282 16.16 -5.40 -1.27
CA GLY A 282 15.04 -6.08 -1.91
C GLY A 282 13.71 -5.44 -1.53
N GLN A 283 12.61 -6.09 -1.88
CA GLN A 283 11.26 -5.58 -1.65
C GLN A 283 10.99 -5.27 -0.17
N LYS A 284 11.34 -6.20 0.75
CA LYS A 284 11.14 -6.01 2.20
C LYS A 284 11.83 -4.74 2.71
N GLN A 285 13.12 -4.56 2.42
CA GLN A 285 13.85 -3.36 2.85
C GLN A 285 13.26 -2.08 2.25
N ALA A 286 12.90 -2.09 0.96
CA ALA A 286 12.27 -0.95 0.29
C ALA A 286 10.92 -0.57 0.92
N THR A 287 10.05 -1.54 1.18
CA THR A 287 8.75 -1.31 1.84
C THR A 287 8.93 -0.71 3.24
N LEU A 288 9.87 -1.23 4.04
CA LEU A 288 10.12 -0.71 5.40
C LEU A 288 10.70 0.71 5.39
N ILE A 289 11.62 1.01 4.47
CA ILE A 289 12.14 2.38 4.27
C ILE A 289 10.99 3.32 3.90
N SER A 290 10.14 2.93 2.96
CA SER A 290 8.98 3.74 2.55
C SER A 290 8.00 3.96 3.70
N LEU A 291 7.77 2.94 4.53
CA LEU A 291 6.92 3.08 5.71
C LEU A 291 7.48 4.14 6.69
N VAL A 292 8.79 4.10 6.99
CA VAL A 292 9.44 5.09 7.87
C VAL A 292 9.40 6.48 7.26
N ASP A 293 9.59 6.60 5.94
CA ASP A 293 9.61 7.89 5.26
C ASP A 293 8.25 8.59 5.34
N GLU A 294 7.18 7.82 5.11
CA GLU A 294 5.79 8.25 5.23
C GLU A 294 5.37 8.54 6.69
N SER A 295 6.02 7.93 7.67
CA SER A 295 5.67 8.06 9.10
C SER A 295 5.97 9.44 9.70
N ILE A 296 7.04 10.10 9.24
CA ILE A 296 7.47 11.42 9.73
C ILE A 296 7.91 12.29 8.55
N GLN A 297 7.16 13.36 8.31
CA GLN A 297 7.56 14.44 7.40
C GLN A 297 8.42 15.44 8.16
N LEU A 298 9.69 15.59 7.77
CA LEU A 298 10.63 16.53 8.42
C LEU A 298 10.59 17.90 7.74
N ASP A 299 10.67 18.97 8.52
CA ASP A 299 10.86 20.31 7.96
C ASP A 299 12.31 20.55 7.47
N SER A 300 12.56 21.71 6.88
CA SER A 300 13.87 22.04 6.28
C SER A 300 15.03 22.09 7.29
N ASN A 301 14.78 22.41 8.55
CA ASN A 301 15.79 22.42 9.61
C ASN A 301 16.02 21.02 10.15
N GLU A 302 14.93 20.29 10.43
CA GLU A 302 14.95 18.89 10.83
C GLU A 302 15.69 18.01 9.80
N LEU A 303 15.48 18.27 8.50
CA LEU A 303 16.12 17.55 7.41
C LEU A 303 17.64 17.73 7.39
N LYS A 304 18.15 18.92 7.73
CA LYS A 304 19.61 19.16 7.85
C LYS A 304 20.21 18.29 8.94
N THR A 305 19.59 18.24 10.12
CA THR A 305 20.03 17.39 11.22
C THR A 305 19.94 15.91 10.84
N TYR A 306 18.83 15.48 10.25
CA TYR A 306 18.66 14.11 9.76
C TYR A 306 19.77 13.70 8.78
N ASN A 307 20.09 14.57 7.81
CA ASN A 307 21.13 14.31 6.81
C ASN A 307 22.54 14.20 7.39
N GLN A 308 22.80 14.78 8.57
CA GLN A 308 24.07 14.61 9.29
C GLN A 308 24.12 13.30 10.09
N LEU A 309 22.97 12.79 10.54
CA LEU A 309 22.86 11.59 11.36
C LEU A 309 22.79 10.29 10.53
N ILE A 310 22.49 10.39 9.24
CA ILE A 310 22.45 9.22 8.37
C ILE A 310 23.87 8.77 8.02
N ASN A 311 24.18 7.49 8.25
CA ASN A 311 25.57 7.01 8.19
C ASN A 311 26.13 7.08 6.77
N GLU A 312 27.39 7.51 6.58
CA GLU A 312 27.99 7.62 5.24
C GLU A 312 28.08 6.30 4.44
N ASN A 313 28.04 5.16 5.14
CA ASN A 313 27.95 3.81 4.57
C ASN A 313 26.62 3.57 3.82
N SER A 314 25.64 4.46 3.95
CA SER A 314 24.44 4.50 3.12
C SER A 314 24.73 5.04 1.72
N LYS A 315 25.69 4.46 0.98
CA LYS A 315 25.91 4.76 -0.44
C LYS A 315 24.61 4.62 -1.25
N GLN A 316 23.71 3.74 -0.82
CA GLN A 316 22.35 3.58 -1.35
C GLN A 316 21.49 4.85 -1.16
N LEU A 317 21.55 5.49 0.01
CA LEU A 317 20.87 6.77 0.22
C LEU A 317 21.57 7.93 -0.51
N LYS A 318 22.89 7.84 -0.81
CA LYS A 318 23.55 8.81 -1.71
C LYS A 318 23.07 8.69 -3.17
N GLU A 319 22.63 7.51 -3.64
CA GLU A 319 21.86 7.41 -4.90
C GLU A 319 20.44 8.00 -4.74
N VAL A 320 19.79 7.78 -3.58
CA VAL A 320 18.50 8.44 -3.23
C VAL A 320 18.64 9.98 -3.20
N LYS A 321 19.81 10.55 -2.89
CA LYS A 321 20.07 12.00 -2.91
C LYS A 321 19.93 12.65 -4.30
N MET A 322 19.96 11.87 -5.39
CA MET A 322 19.68 12.40 -6.74
C MET A 322 18.19 12.55 -7.04
N PHE A 323 17.33 12.03 -6.16
CA PHE A 323 15.90 11.91 -6.39
C PHE A 323 15.13 12.69 -5.33
N GLN A 324 14.11 13.43 -5.75
CA GLN A 324 13.32 14.28 -4.86
C GLN A 324 12.38 13.46 -3.97
N SER A 325 12.19 12.18 -4.29
CA SER A 325 11.34 11.25 -3.54
C SER A 325 11.87 9.82 -3.59
N LEU A 326 11.52 9.03 -2.58
CA LEU A 326 11.81 7.59 -2.53
C LEU A 326 11.15 6.83 -3.70
N GLU A 327 10.01 7.31 -4.19
CA GLU A 327 9.28 6.75 -5.33
C GLU A 327 10.08 6.82 -6.63
N GLU A 328 10.77 7.93 -6.84
CA GLU A 328 11.66 8.16 -7.98
C GLU A 328 12.94 7.28 -7.89
N TYR A 329 13.46 7.08 -6.68
CA TYR A 329 14.54 6.11 -6.44
C TYR A 329 14.10 4.66 -6.68
N LEU A 330 12.92 4.26 -6.22
CA LEU A 330 12.40 2.90 -6.41
C LEU A 330 12.08 2.62 -7.88
N LEU A 331 11.55 3.61 -8.61
CA LEU A 331 11.36 3.52 -10.06
C LEU A 331 12.70 3.39 -10.80
N TYR A 332 13.71 4.17 -10.40
CA TYR A 332 15.07 4.06 -10.94
C TYR A 332 15.66 2.66 -10.69
N LYS A 333 15.53 2.16 -9.45
CA LYS A 333 16.04 0.85 -9.06
C LYS A 333 15.33 -0.29 -9.81
N GLY A 334 13.99 -0.23 -9.90
CA GLY A 334 13.19 -1.20 -10.67
C GLY A 334 13.56 -1.22 -12.15
N LYS A 335 13.80 -0.04 -12.77
CA LYS A 335 14.32 0.05 -14.15
C LYS A 335 15.72 -0.54 -14.29
N LYS A 336 16.59 -0.34 -13.30
CA LYS A 336 17.97 -0.85 -13.29
C LYS A 336 18.01 -2.38 -13.13
N GLU A 337 17.18 -2.92 -12.24
CA GLU A 337 17.01 -4.36 -12.01
C GLU A 337 16.39 -5.03 -13.23
N GLY A 338 15.28 -4.51 -13.78
CA GLY A 338 14.69 -5.04 -15.01
C GLY A 338 15.60 -4.96 -16.24
N LYS A 339 16.45 -3.93 -16.34
CA LYS A 339 17.49 -3.86 -17.39
C LYS A 339 18.61 -4.86 -17.18
N LYS A 340 18.91 -5.21 -15.93
CA LYS A 340 19.93 -6.22 -15.60
C LYS A 340 19.40 -7.62 -15.88
N GLU A 341 18.17 -7.92 -15.44
CA GLU A 341 17.46 -9.16 -15.74
C GLU A 341 17.31 -9.37 -17.25
N GLY A 342 16.78 -8.38 -17.99
CA GLY A 342 16.67 -8.50 -19.46
C GLY A 342 18.01 -8.61 -20.19
N LYS A 343 19.12 -8.13 -19.60
CA LYS A 343 20.47 -8.31 -20.16
C LYS A 343 21.06 -9.69 -19.82
N GLU A 344 20.71 -10.26 -18.67
CA GLU A 344 21.09 -11.63 -18.31
C GLU A 344 20.28 -12.64 -19.13
N GLU A 345 18.96 -12.46 -19.26
CA GLU A 345 18.08 -13.24 -20.14
C GLU A 345 18.54 -13.16 -21.60
N GLY A 346 18.73 -11.96 -22.17
CA GLY A 346 19.20 -11.82 -23.55
C GLY A 346 20.60 -12.37 -23.81
N LYS A 347 21.44 -12.51 -22.76
CA LYS A 347 22.76 -13.15 -22.86
C LYS A 347 22.68 -14.66 -22.80
N GLU A 348 21.71 -15.23 -22.08
CA GLU A 348 21.42 -16.67 -22.13
C GLU A 348 20.78 -17.04 -23.46
N GLU A 349 19.76 -16.31 -23.91
CA GLU A 349 19.13 -16.52 -25.21
C GLU A 349 20.14 -16.41 -26.37
N GLY A 350 20.99 -15.39 -26.37
CA GLY A 350 22.04 -15.24 -27.39
C GLY A 350 23.11 -16.33 -27.36
N LYS A 351 23.37 -16.95 -26.20
CA LYS A 351 24.27 -18.13 -26.11
C LYS A 351 23.59 -19.38 -26.66
N GLU A 352 22.31 -19.58 -26.36
CA GLU A 352 21.54 -20.70 -26.89
C GLU A 352 21.41 -20.61 -28.41
N GLU A 353 21.15 -19.42 -28.94
CA GLU A 353 21.03 -19.18 -30.38
C GLU A 353 22.37 -19.41 -31.11
N ALA A 354 23.48 -18.92 -30.55
CA ALA A 354 24.82 -19.18 -31.09
C ALA A 354 25.18 -20.68 -31.05
N GLN A 355 24.79 -21.40 -30.00
CA GLN A 355 25.00 -22.85 -29.91
C GLN A 355 24.15 -23.62 -30.95
N ARG A 356 22.91 -23.18 -31.20
CA ARG A 356 22.05 -23.74 -32.26
C ARG A 356 22.59 -23.47 -33.66
N GLU A 357 23.13 -22.28 -33.91
CA GLU A 357 23.73 -21.94 -35.20
C GLU A 357 24.99 -22.77 -35.49
N ILE A 358 25.84 -22.94 -34.48
CA ILE A 358 27.05 -23.80 -34.59
C ILE A 358 26.66 -25.25 -34.85
N LEU A 359 25.66 -25.78 -34.12
CA LEU A 359 25.19 -27.16 -34.31
C LEU A 359 24.60 -27.37 -35.70
N THR A 360 23.79 -26.42 -36.18
CA THR A 360 23.22 -26.44 -37.54
C THR A 360 24.32 -26.47 -38.60
N ARG A 361 25.34 -25.61 -38.49
CA ARG A 361 26.47 -25.60 -39.44
C ARG A 361 27.29 -26.89 -39.41
N LEU A 362 27.50 -27.48 -38.24
CA LEU A 362 28.24 -28.74 -38.11
C LEU A 362 27.49 -29.93 -38.73
N ILE A 363 26.15 -29.91 -38.68
CA ILE A 363 25.27 -30.88 -39.36
C ILE A 363 25.29 -30.65 -40.88
N GLU A 364 25.19 -29.40 -41.34
CA GLU A 364 25.21 -29.04 -42.77
C GLU A 364 26.53 -29.40 -43.46
N LEU A 365 27.65 -29.36 -42.74
CA LEU A 365 28.97 -29.70 -43.25
C LEU A 365 29.29 -31.20 -43.19
N GLU A 366 28.35 -32.05 -42.74
CA GLU A 366 28.49 -33.51 -42.57
C GLU A 366 29.72 -33.93 -41.72
N ILE A 367 30.20 -33.05 -40.83
CA ILE A 367 31.41 -33.27 -40.03
C ILE A 367 31.14 -34.26 -38.88
N LEU A 368 29.90 -34.36 -38.42
CA LEU A 368 29.49 -35.21 -37.31
C LEU A 368 28.72 -36.44 -37.81
N SER A 369 29.12 -37.63 -37.37
CA SER A 369 28.36 -38.87 -37.61
C SER A 369 27.15 -38.99 -36.66
N ASP A 370 26.11 -39.74 -37.05
CA ASP A 370 24.90 -39.97 -36.23
C ASP A 370 25.20 -40.41 -34.79
N ASN A 371 26.27 -41.18 -34.61
CA ASN A 371 26.72 -41.65 -33.30
C ASN A 371 27.39 -40.53 -32.46
N GLN A 372 28.08 -39.59 -33.10
CA GLN A 372 28.65 -38.42 -32.42
C GLN A 372 27.59 -37.37 -32.08
N LEU A 373 26.57 -37.20 -32.93
CA LEU A 373 25.42 -36.34 -32.61
C LEU A 373 24.72 -36.80 -31.32
N THR A 374 24.52 -38.11 -31.19
CA THR A 374 23.82 -38.72 -30.06
C THR A 374 24.58 -38.57 -28.73
N GLN A 375 25.91 -38.56 -28.78
CA GLN A 375 26.77 -38.37 -27.60
C GLN A 375 26.88 -36.91 -27.14
N MET A 376 26.57 -35.94 -28.01
CA MET A 376 26.61 -34.52 -27.67
C MET A 376 25.28 -34.01 -27.06
N ILE A 377 24.19 -34.78 -27.17
CA ILE A 377 22.85 -34.43 -26.63
C ILE A 377 22.86 -34.07 -25.13
N PRO A 378 23.56 -34.81 -24.24
CA PRO A 378 23.59 -34.46 -22.82
C PRO A 378 24.40 -33.18 -22.51
N LEU A 379 25.28 -32.75 -23.43
CA LEU A 379 26.14 -31.58 -23.25
C LEU A 379 25.41 -30.25 -23.56
N PHE A 380 24.29 -30.32 -24.30
CA PHE A 380 23.53 -29.15 -24.75
C PHE A 380 22.18 -28.94 -24.05
N ALA A 381 21.74 -29.87 -23.20
CA ALA A 381 20.63 -29.83 -22.23
C ALA A 381 19.27 -29.15 -22.56
N LEU A 382 19.06 -28.48 -23.70
CA LEU A 382 17.87 -27.65 -23.97
C LEU A 382 17.49 -27.55 -25.46
N VAL A 383 17.93 -28.50 -26.30
CA VAL A 383 17.45 -28.57 -27.69
C VAL A 383 16.56 -29.80 -27.85
N ASP A 384 15.25 -29.58 -28.02
CA ASP A 384 14.35 -30.61 -28.54
C ASP A 384 14.70 -30.87 -30.01
N THR A 385 15.59 -31.82 -30.26
CA THR A 385 16.10 -32.16 -31.59
C THR A 385 15.11 -32.97 -32.43
N SER A 386 13.92 -33.27 -31.90
CA SER A 386 12.89 -34.02 -32.63
C SER A 386 12.34 -33.27 -33.85
N GLU A 387 12.50 -31.95 -33.91
CA GLU A 387 12.20 -31.14 -35.10
C GLU A 387 13.37 -31.03 -36.09
N LEU A 388 14.61 -30.98 -35.63
CA LEU A 388 15.81 -30.84 -36.47
C LEU A 388 16.14 -32.09 -37.30
N VAL A 389 15.82 -33.28 -36.80
CA VAL A 389 16.04 -34.54 -37.55
C VAL A 389 15.02 -34.72 -38.70
N LYS A 390 13.89 -34.00 -38.67
CA LYS A 390 12.85 -34.10 -39.71
C LYS A 390 13.19 -33.31 -40.98
N THR A 391 14.01 -32.27 -40.89
CA THR A 391 14.37 -31.43 -42.04
C THR A 391 15.49 -32.02 -42.92
N VAL A 392 16.25 -33.00 -42.41
CA VAL A 392 17.40 -33.61 -43.12
C VAL A 392 17.04 -34.92 -43.85
N LYS A 393 15.80 -35.43 -43.76
CA LYS A 393 15.38 -36.58 -44.60
C LYS A 393 14.81 -36.11 -45.94
N PRO A 394 15.54 -36.22 -47.07
CA PRO A 394 14.90 -36.15 -48.37
C PRO A 394 13.91 -37.32 -48.48
N LYS A 395 12.70 -37.04 -48.96
CA LYS A 395 11.75 -38.04 -49.44
C LYS A 395 12.50 -39.02 -50.35
N LYS A 396 12.75 -40.24 -49.90
CA LYS A 396 13.10 -41.36 -50.79
C LYS A 396 11.87 -41.67 -51.64
N GLY A 397 11.70 -40.89 -52.70
CA GLY A 397 10.86 -41.22 -53.84
C GLY A 397 11.55 -42.29 -54.65
N SER A 398 10.87 -43.41 -54.79
CA SER A 398 11.22 -44.60 -55.54
C SER A 398 11.67 -44.32 -56.98
N THR A 399 12.88 -44.73 -57.33
CA THR A 399 13.20 -45.20 -58.69
C THR A 399 13.74 -46.62 -58.59
N ALA A 400 12.84 -47.57 -58.80
CA ALA A 400 13.21 -48.93 -59.13
C ALA A 400 13.91 -48.94 -60.49
N ARG A 401 15.15 -49.44 -60.51
CA ARG A 401 15.80 -49.95 -61.72
C ARG A 401 16.77 -51.05 -61.32
N GLN A 402 16.35 -52.30 -61.46
CA GLN A 402 17.22 -53.41 -61.83
C GLN A 402 16.43 -54.36 -62.74
N LYS A 403 17.03 -54.59 -63.92
CA LYS A 403 16.89 -55.68 -64.89
C LYS A 403 15.57 -56.40 -65.05
#